data_AF-A0A261GCA9-F1
#
_entry.id   AF-A0A261GCA9-F1
#
_cell.length_a   1.000
_cell.length_b   1.000
_cell.length_c   1.000
_cell.angle_alpha   90.00
_cell.angle_beta   90.00
_cell.angle_gamma   90.00
#
_symmetry.space_group_name_H-M   'P 1'
#
loop_
_entity.id
_entity.type
_entity.pdbx_description
1 polymer ?
#
loop_
_entity_poly.entity_id
_entity_poly.type
_entity_poly.pdbx_seq_one_letter_code
_entity_poly.pdbx_strand_id
1 'polypeptide(L)'
;MRYGKQDELISEADIEELFADPVTPASFDRLVAPRPLPKRTWNWPIIAVLAAIVVIAVVVVVAVARPFSSVRATHYAQASQQTSAMSESYMETSTAFTDAYSFLYSNEIDPSAVDATELVSTVSTFDEQVDDFSDLRAMNDQEVASSYANFQRQAKQYVKLMNALADSAGTLAQSSAVCVATPSVTEWDSDYYEQYETYIADCRSNVETLTQSEASVLQEYASTTVQTLDQMTEIINQMRTIGDFSTATSAEYQELAELADQLADLDAGYGALNDFQVDLQQAVENANPMEMLQELSTLLGDKYQEQSE
;
A
#
# COMPACT_ATOMS: atom_id res chain seq x y z
N MET A 1 -3.35 -62.78 -26.76
CA MET A 1 -4.81 -62.86 -26.58
C MET A 1 -5.28 -61.65 -25.79
N ARG A 2 -6.40 -61.06 -26.23
CA ARG A 2 -7.23 -60.00 -25.62
C ARG A 2 -6.75 -58.53 -25.74
N TYR A 3 -7.13 -58.01 -26.90
CA TYR A 3 -7.62 -56.65 -27.16
C TYR A 3 -8.86 -56.25 -26.31
N GLY A 4 -9.03 -54.95 -26.09
CA GLY A 4 -10.30 -54.26 -25.77
C GLY A 4 -10.08 -52.82 -25.25
N LYS A 5 -10.18 -51.78 -26.12
CA LYS A 5 -11.26 -50.75 -26.22
C LYS A 5 -11.32 -49.80 -25.00
N GLN A 6 -11.28 -48.47 -25.11
CA GLN A 6 -11.98 -47.57 -26.04
C GLN A 6 -11.24 -46.21 -26.14
N ASP A 7 -11.08 -45.70 -27.37
CA ASP A 7 -10.87 -44.27 -27.62
C ASP A 7 -12.23 -43.55 -27.45
N GLU A 8 -12.34 -42.67 -26.45
CA GLU A 8 -13.41 -41.68 -26.36
C GLU A 8 -12.92 -40.39 -27.00
N LEU A 9 -13.29 -40.18 -28.26
CA LEU A 9 -13.22 -38.88 -28.91
C LEU A 9 -14.32 -38.00 -28.31
N ILE A 10 -13.89 -36.95 -27.61
CA ILE A 10 -14.73 -35.86 -27.12
C ILE A 10 -15.55 -35.33 -28.30
N SER A 11 -16.87 -35.27 -28.16
CA SER A 11 -17.76 -34.83 -29.25
C SER A 11 -17.76 -33.30 -29.33
N GLU A 12 -18.02 -32.74 -30.52
CA GLU A 12 -18.13 -31.28 -30.72
C GLU A 12 -19.19 -30.62 -29.81
N ALA A 13 -20.17 -31.38 -29.32
CA ALA A 13 -21.17 -30.91 -28.37
C ALA A 13 -20.62 -30.74 -26.94
N ASP A 14 -19.59 -31.52 -26.55
CA ASP A 14 -18.94 -31.39 -25.24
C ASP A 14 -17.98 -30.19 -25.20
N ILE A 15 -17.52 -29.71 -26.35
CA ILE A 15 -16.68 -28.52 -26.47
C ILE A 15 -17.53 -27.25 -26.35
N GLU A 16 -18.75 -27.22 -26.89
CA GLU A 16 -19.65 -26.06 -26.72
C GLU A 16 -20.15 -25.88 -25.27
N GLU A 17 -20.30 -26.96 -24.50
CA GLU A 17 -20.71 -26.87 -23.08
C GLU A 17 -19.57 -26.33 -22.18
N LEU A 18 -18.30 -26.52 -22.57
CA LEU A 18 -17.12 -25.97 -21.89
C LEU A 18 -16.93 -24.46 -22.07
N PHE A 19 -17.61 -23.83 -23.03
CA PHE A 19 -17.53 -22.39 -23.30
C PHE A 19 -18.86 -21.65 -23.12
N ALA A 20 -19.91 -22.33 -22.63
CA ALA A 20 -21.25 -21.75 -22.49
C ALA A 20 -21.52 -21.03 -21.16
N ASP A 21 -20.67 -21.19 -20.14
CA ASP A 21 -20.79 -20.43 -18.89
C ASP A 21 -19.77 -19.29 -18.85
N PRO A 22 -20.20 -18.01 -18.78
CA PRO A 22 -19.28 -16.95 -18.42
C PRO A 22 -18.76 -17.26 -17.03
N VAL A 23 -17.44 -17.40 -16.90
CA VAL A 23 -16.73 -17.44 -15.63
C VAL A 23 -17.23 -16.26 -14.80
N THR A 24 -18.15 -16.56 -13.89
CA THR A 24 -18.52 -15.63 -12.84
C THR A 24 -17.27 -15.49 -12.00
N PRO A 25 -16.73 -14.28 -11.82
CA PRO A 25 -15.59 -14.10 -10.92
C PRO A 25 -16.01 -14.67 -9.57
N ALA A 26 -15.21 -15.60 -9.05
CA ALA A 26 -15.39 -16.15 -7.72
C ALA A 26 -15.63 -14.98 -6.76
N SER A 27 -16.75 -15.01 -6.03
CA SER A 27 -17.07 -13.96 -5.08
C SER A 27 -15.94 -13.83 -4.07
N PHE A 28 -15.22 -12.70 -4.13
CA PHE A 28 -14.20 -12.27 -3.18
C PHE A 28 -14.69 -12.32 -1.72
N ASP A 29 -16.02 -12.34 -1.50
CA ASP A 29 -16.67 -12.52 -0.21
C ASP A 29 -16.30 -13.81 0.53
N ARG A 30 -15.76 -14.84 -0.14
CA ARG A 30 -15.32 -16.08 0.53
C ARG A 30 -13.86 -16.09 0.98
N LEU A 31 -13.04 -15.13 0.53
CA LEU A 31 -11.63 -15.02 0.92
C LEU A 31 -11.39 -13.97 2.01
N VAL A 32 -12.40 -13.15 2.32
CA VAL A 32 -12.35 -12.17 3.42
C VAL A 32 -13.30 -12.60 4.53
N ALA A 33 -12.94 -13.68 5.25
CA ALA A 33 -13.49 -13.88 6.57
C ALA A 33 -12.74 -12.94 7.53
N PRO A 34 -13.39 -11.94 8.17
CA PRO A 34 -12.71 -11.11 9.16
C PRO A 34 -12.19 -12.00 10.28
N ARG A 35 -10.86 -12.08 10.44
CA ARG A 35 -10.28 -12.75 11.60
C ARG A 35 -10.66 -11.94 12.85
N PRO A 36 -11.35 -12.51 13.84
CA PRO A 36 -11.54 -11.82 15.11
C PRO A 36 -10.18 -11.65 15.79
N LEU A 37 -9.78 -10.40 16.03
CA LEU A 37 -8.55 -10.03 16.72
C LEU A 37 -8.47 -10.69 18.12
N PRO A 38 -7.31 -11.18 18.57
CA PRO A 38 -7.07 -11.37 20.00
C PRO A 38 -7.02 -9.99 20.68
N LYS A 39 -7.92 -9.76 21.64
CA LYS A 39 -7.92 -8.53 22.47
C LYS A 39 -6.65 -8.47 23.30
N ARG A 40 -5.67 -7.68 22.85
CA ARG A 40 -4.46 -7.35 23.62
C ARG A 40 -4.81 -6.30 24.67
N THR A 41 -5.06 -6.71 25.90
CA THR A 41 -5.18 -5.80 27.05
C THR A 41 -3.78 -5.33 27.46
N TRP A 42 -3.32 -4.23 26.87
CA TRP A 42 -2.07 -3.59 27.29
C TRP A 42 -2.38 -2.47 28.30
N ASN A 43 -2.38 -2.82 29.59
CA ASN A 43 -2.22 -1.82 30.64
C ASN A 43 -0.73 -1.51 30.74
N TRP A 44 -0.32 -0.25 30.51
CA TRP A 44 0.82 0.42 31.15
C TRP A 44 0.61 1.95 31.09
N PRO A 45 1.17 2.71 32.05
CA PRO A 45 0.55 3.91 32.58
C PRO A 45 0.78 5.16 31.72
N ILE A 46 -0.29 5.94 31.57
CA ILE A 46 -0.29 7.31 31.03
C ILE A 46 0.56 8.18 31.96
N ILE A 47 1.73 8.62 31.48
CA ILE A 47 2.46 9.75 32.07
C ILE A 47 2.10 10.98 31.26
N ALA A 48 1.33 11.86 31.89
CA ALA A 48 0.96 13.16 31.40
C ALA A 48 2.18 14.07 31.25
N VAL A 49 2.36 14.67 30.07
CA VAL A 49 3.16 15.88 29.88
C VAL A 49 2.24 16.97 29.33
N LEU A 50 1.81 17.83 30.25
CA LEU A 50 1.25 19.14 29.94
C LEU A 50 2.40 20.03 29.42
N ALA A 51 2.37 20.32 28.13
CA ALA A 51 3.06 21.46 27.55
C ALA A 51 2.09 22.17 26.61
N ALA A 52 1.50 23.25 27.13
CA ALA A 52 0.61 24.15 26.43
C ALA A 52 1.34 24.81 25.25
N ILE A 53 0.83 24.63 24.03
CA ILE A 53 1.16 25.47 22.88
C ILE A 53 -0.14 25.80 22.14
N VAL A 54 -0.67 26.98 22.49
CA VAL A 54 -1.37 27.96 21.66
C VAL A 54 -2.40 27.41 20.68
N VAL A 55 -3.66 27.54 21.07
CA VAL A 55 -4.80 27.75 20.17
C VAL A 55 -4.40 28.85 19.17
N ILE A 56 -4.09 28.47 17.92
CA ILE A 56 -4.05 29.43 16.82
C ILE A 56 -5.51 29.72 16.46
N ALA A 57 -6.11 30.57 17.29
CA ALA A 57 -7.09 31.51 16.83
C ALA A 57 -6.32 32.57 16.01
N VAL A 58 -6.25 32.36 14.70
CA VAL A 58 -6.17 33.48 13.76
C VAL A 58 -7.49 33.50 13.02
N VAL A 59 -8.52 33.81 13.80
CA VAL A 59 -9.64 34.60 13.34
C VAL A 59 -9.08 36.00 13.09
N VAL A 60 -8.60 36.31 11.88
CA VAL A 60 -8.59 37.72 11.46
C VAL A 60 -10.01 38.05 11.06
N VAL A 61 -10.76 38.56 12.03
CA VAL A 61 -11.92 39.40 11.78
C VAL A 61 -11.45 40.62 10.99
N VAL A 62 -11.54 40.58 9.66
CA VAL A 62 -11.73 41.80 8.86
C VAL A 62 -13.24 42.05 8.78
N ALA A 63 -13.84 42.33 9.94
CA ALA A 63 -15.11 43.03 10.00
C ALA A 63 -14.83 44.53 9.92
N VAL A 64 -14.55 45.01 8.71
CA VAL A 64 -14.75 46.42 8.37
C VAL A 64 -15.41 46.46 6.99
N ALA A 65 -16.73 46.61 7.02
CA ALA A 65 -17.58 47.10 5.94
C ALA A 65 -17.29 46.52 4.53
N ARG A 66 -17.70 45.28 4.29
CA ARG A 66 -18.01 44.82 2.92
C ARG A 66 -19.50 44.47 2.88
N PRO A 67 -20.26 44.93 1.87
CA PRO A 67 -21.68 44.63 1.81
C PRO A 67 -21.83 43.11 1.81
N PHE A 68 -22.71 42.60 2.67
CA PHE A 68 -23.15 41.23 2.67
C PHE A 68 -23.71 40.89 1.28
N SER A 69 -22.86 40.41 0.36
CA SER A 69 -23.33 39.53 -0.70
C SER A 69 -23.49 38.18 -0.02
N SER A 70 -24.72 37.80 0.30
CA SER A 70 -25.05 36.44 0.69
C SER A 70 -24.37 35.46 -0.29
N VAL A 71 -23.92 34.32 0.22
CA VAL A 71 -23.50 33.22 -0.66
C VAL A 71 -24.70 32.90 -1.56
N ARG A 72 -24.46 32.79 -2.86
CA ARG A 72 -25.50 32.59 -3.87
C ARG A 72 -25.38 31.17 -4.40
N ALA A 73 -26.45 30.68 -5.03
CA ALA A 73 -26.45 29.41 -5.75
C ALA A 73 -25.20 29.25 -6.65
N THR A 74 -24.81 30.29 -7.40
CA THR A 74 -23.62 30.24 -8.28
C THR A 74 -22.30 29.96 -7.56
N HIS A 75 -22.16 30.35 -6.29
CA HIS A 75 -20.96 30.05 -5.51
C HIS A 75 -20.93 28.59 -5.06
N TYR A 76 -22.09 28.01 -4.72
CA TYR A 76 -22.20 26.58 -4.42
C TYR A 76 -21.99 25.71 -5.67
N ALA A 77 -22.50 26.15 -6.82
CA ALA A 77 -22.22 25.49 -8.10
C ALA A 77 -20.72 25.47 -8.44
N GLN A 78 -20.02 26.59 -8.22
CA GLN A 78 -18.57 26.66 -8.42
C GLN A 78 -17.82 25.72 -7.47
N ALA A 79 -18.20 25.68 -6.19
CA ALA A 79 -17.61 24.76 -5.23
C ALA A 79 -17.90 23.29 -5.58
N SER A 80 -19.10 22.97 -6.04
CA SER A 80 -19.46 21.63 -6.49
C SER A 80 -18.63 21.20 -7.71
N GLN A 81 -18.37 22.12 -8.65
CA GLN A 81 -17.46 21.86 -9.76
C GLN A 81 -16.03 21.54 -9.26
N GLN A 82 -15.54 22.28 -8.25
CA GLN A 82 -14.24 21.99 -7.66
C GLN A 82 -14.21 20.63 -6.96
N THR A 83 -15.31 20.20 -6.29
CA THR A 83 -15.37 18.84 -5.71
C THR A 83 -15.35 17.75 -6.76
N SER A 84 -15.92 17.98 -7.95
CA SER A 84 -15.80 17.05 -9.08
C SER A 84 -14.36 16.94 -9.58
N ALA A 85 -13.66 18.08 -9.75
CA ALA A 85 -12.24 18.09 -10.13
C ALA A 85 -11.37 17.34 -9.12
N MET A 86 -11.58 17.58 -7.81
CA MET A 86 -10.88 16.84 -6.74
C MET A 86 -11.15 15.34 -6.79
N SER A 87 -12.38 14.92 -7.11
CA SER A 87 -12.71 13.51 -7.27
C SER A 87 -12.00 12.89 -8.48
N GLU A 88 -11.91 13.62 -9.59
CA GLU A 88 -11.21 13.16 -10.79
C GLU A 88 -9.70 13.02 -10.52
N SER A 89 -9.06 14.02 -9.92
CA SER A 89 -7.63 13.96 -9.60
C SER A 89 -7.29 12.93 -8.52
N TYR A 90 -8.19 12.67 -7.56
CA TYR A 90 -8.03 11.54 -6.63
C TYR A 90 -8.01 10.20 -7.39
N MET A 91 -8.95 9.99 -8.32
CA MET A 91 -9.02 8.76 -9.10
C MET A 91 -7.80 8.60 -10.01
N GLU A 92 -7.35 9.68 -10.65
CA GLU A 92 -6.12 9.71 -11.45
C GLU A 92 -4.90 9.32 -10.62
N THR A 93 -4.75 9.91 -9.42
CA THR A 93 -3.69 9.55 -8.48
C THR A 93 -3.78 8.07 -8.09
N SER A 94 -4.97 7.60 -7.70
CA SER A 94 -5.17 6.20 -7.31
C SER A 94 -4.82 5.22 -8.43
N THR A 95 -5.18 5.54 -9.68
CA THR A 95 -4.84 4.73 -10.85
C THR A 95 -3.33 4.75 -11.10
N ALA A 96 -2.70 5.91 -11.12
CA ALA A 96 -1.25 6.03 -11.34
C ALA A 96 -0.45 5.21 -10.32
N PHE A 97 -0.83 5.25 -9.04
CA PHE A 97 -0.18 4.44 -8.01
C PHE A 97 -0.48 2.94 -8.15
N THR A 98 -1.70 2.57 -8.51
CA THR A 98 -2.04 1.16 -8.76
C THR A 98 -1.19 0.59 -9.90
N ASP A 99 -1.02 1.36 -10.98
CA ASP A 99 -0.23 0.96 -12.13
C ASP A 99 1.26 0.90 -11.77
N ALA A 100 1.79 1.92 -11.08
CA ALA A 100 3.20 1.95 -10.67
C ALA A 100 3.56 0.87 -9.65
N TYR A 101 2.63 0.47 -8.78
CA TYR A 101 2.84 -0.59 -7.79
C TYR A 101 2.36 -1.96 -8.26
N SER A 102 1.92 -2.09 -9.52
CA SER A 102 1.45 -3.36 -10.09
C SER A 102 2.53 -4.46 -10.06
N PHE A 103 3.81 -4.09 -10.02
CA PHE A 103 4.92 -5.04 -9.88
C PHE A 103 4.84 -5.88 -8.60
N LEU A 104 4.20 -5.38 -7.54
CA LEU A 104 4.00 -6.16 -6.31
C LEU A 104 3.18 -7.42 -6.56
N TYR A 105 2.36 -7.43 -7.61
CA TYR A 105 1.48 -8.53 -8.00
C TYR A 105 2.03 -9.33 -9.20
N SER A 106 3.23 -9.01 -9.67
CA SER A 106 3.87 -9.64 -10.81
C SER A 106 4.89 -10.70 -10.38
N ASN A 107 5.09 -11.71 -11.23
CA ASN A 107 6.19 -12.68 -11.08
C ASN A 107 7.52 -12.14 -11.62
N GLU A 108 7.47 -11.04 -12.37
CA GLU A 108 8.64 -10.35 -12.91
C GLU A 108 8.55 -8.87 -12.52
N ILE A 109 9.54 -8.40 -11.79
CA ILE A 109 9.62 -7.02 -11.32
C ILE A 109 10.61 -6.28 -12.21
N ASP A 110 10.13 -5.28 -12.95
CA ASP A 110 10.95 -4.35 -13.71
C ASP A 110 10.98 -2.99 -12.97
N PRO A 111 12.07 -2.67 -12.25
CA PRO A 111 12.19 -1.41 -11.53
C PRO A 111 12.14 -0.18 -12.44
N SER A 112 12.42 -0.32 -13.74
CA SER A 112 12.42 0.78 -14.69
C SER A 112 11.02 1.21 -15.15
N ALA A 113 10.00 0.41 -14.84
CA ALA A 113 8.61 0.72 -15.16
C ALA A 113 7.97 1.77 -14.23
N VAL A 114 8.63 2.14 -13.12
CA VAL A 114 8.12 3.11 -12.15
C VAL A 114 8.50 4.53 -12.56
N ASP A 115 7.51 5.33 -12.98
CA ASP A 115 7.67 6.77 -13.21
C ASP A 115 7.30 7.56 -11.95
N ALA A 116 8.29 7.80 -11.08
CA ALA A 116 8.08 8.60 -9.88
C ALA A 116 7.68 10.06 -10.17
N THR A 117 8.01 10.59 -11.36
CA THR A 117 7.66 11.98 -11.72
C THR A 117 6.16 12.10 -11.97
N GLU A 118 5.57 11.11 -12.65
CA GLU A 118 4.12 11.01 -12.86
C GLU A 118 3.37 10.92 -11.52
N LEU A 119 3.85 10.07 -10.60
CA LEU A 119 3.26 9.93 -9.27
C LEU A 119 3.26 11.26 -8.49
N VAL A 120 4.39 11.95 -8.43
CA VAL A 120 4.47 13.26 -7.75
C VAL A 120 3.55 14.29 -8.40
N SER A 121 3.45 14.29 -9.74
CA SER A 121 2.61 15.23 -10.48
C SER A 121 1.12 15.04 -10.18
N THR A 122 0.63 13.80 -10.14
CA THR A 122 -0.79 13.50 -9.84
C THR A 122 -1.15 13.89 -8.41
N VAL A 123 -0.29 13.57 -7.43
CA VAL A 123 -0.47 13.98 -6.03
C VAL A 123 -0.48 15.50 -5.88
N SER A 124 0.46 16.19 -6.55
CA SER A 124 0.54 17.66 -6.49
C SER A 124 -0.72 18.31 -7.06
N THR A 125 -1.24 17.79 -8.16
CA THR A 125 -2.48 18.29 -8.78
C THR A 125 -3.67 18.16 -7.83
N PHE A 126 -3.83 17.02 -7.16
CA PHE A 126 -4.87 16.84 -6.17
C PHE A 126 -4.68 17.79 -4.96
N ASP A 127 -3.44 17.95 -4.48
CA ASP A 127 -3.14 18.82 -3.34
C ASP A 127 -3.42 20.30 -3.62
N GLU A 128 -3.04 20.78 -4.80
CA GLU A 128 -3.32 22.14 -5.28
C GLU A 128 -4.83 22.39 -5.34
N GLN A 129 -5.61 21.45 -5.90
CA GLN A 129 -7.06 21.57 -5.96
C GLN A 129 -7.71 21.58 -4.57
N VAL A 130 -7.16 20.81 -3.63
CA VAL A 130 -7.56 20.84 -2.23
C VAL A 130 -7.32 22.24 -1.68
N ASP A 131 -6.13 22.82 -1.83
CA ASP A 131 -5.81 24.14 -1.28
C ASP A 131 -6.65 25.28 -1.90
N ASP A 132 -6.84 25.25 -3.22
CA ASP A 132 -7.61 26.25 -3.97
C ASP A 132 -9.09 26.32 -3.54
N PHE A 133 -9.66 25.23 -3.02
CA PHE A 133 -11.06 25.23 -2.55
C PHE A 133 -11.29 26.26 -1.43
N SER A 134 -10.27 26.52 -0.61
CA SER A 134 -10.37 27.44 0.52
C SER A 134 -10.61 28.91 0.11
N ASP A 135 -10.28 29.28 -1.12
CA ASP A 135 -10.48 30.62 -1.68
C ASP A 135 -11.88 30.83 -2.27
N LEU A 136 -12.70 29.79 -2.35
CA LEU A 136 -14.02 29.85 -2.95
C LEU A 136 -15.01 30.63 -2.08
N ARG A 137 -15.91 31.38 -2.73
CA ARG A 137 -16.94 32.17 -2.03
C ARG A 137 -17.89 31.33 -1.17
N ALA A 138 -18.08 30.06 -1.50
CA ALA A 138 -18.87 29.11 -0.71
C ALA A 138 -18.32 28.91 0.71
N MET A 139 -17.02 29.15 0.94
CA MET A 139 -16.38 29.06 2.27
C MET A 139 -16.86 30.13 3.26
N ASN A 140 -17.65 31.11 2.82
CA ASN A 140 -18.34 32.04 3.74
C ASN A 140 -19.60 31.42 4.38
N ASP A 141 -20.06 30.25 3.90
CA ASP A 141 -21.07 29.43 4.57
C ASP A 141 -20.41 28.55 5.62
N GLN A 142 -20.95 28.57 6.85
CA GLN A 142 -20.34 27.89 7.99
C GLN A 142 -20.41 26.36 7.90
N GLU A 143 -21.49 25.81 7.33
CA GLU A 143 -21.65 24.36 7.17
C GLU A 143 -20.69 23.85 6.09
N VAL A 144 -20.56 24.60 4.98
CA VAL A 144 -19.58 24.29 3.93
C VAL A 144 -18.16 24.33 4.47
N ALA A 145 -17.80 25.39 5.20
CA ALA A 145 -16.47 25.52 5.79
C ALA A 145 -16.15 24.38 6.78
N SER A 146 -17.14 23.96 7.58
CA SER A 146 -16.97 22.86 8.53
C SER A 146 -16.84 21.50 7.83
N SER A 147 -17.66 21.24 6.80
CA SER A 147 -17.60 20.00 6.02
C SER A 147 -16.27 19.90 5.27
N TYR A 148 -15.86 20.98 4.61
CA TYR A 148 -14.57 21.05 3.91
C TYR A 148 -13.38 20.88 4.86
N ALA A 149 -13.41 21.45 6.08
CA ALA A 149 -12.31 21.25 7.04
C ALA A 149 -12.14 19.79 7.49
N ASN A 150 -13.19 18.96 7.44
CA ASN A 150 -13.08 17.52 7.68
C ASN A 150 -12.45 16.82 6.48
N PHE A 151 -12.96 17.07 5.27
CA PHE A 151 -12.38 16.59 4.02
C PHE A 151 -10.88 16.95 3.91
N GLN A 152 -10.53 18.22 4.07
CA GLN A 152 -9.17 18.73 3.91
C GLN A 152 -8.19 18.03 4.85
N ARG A 153 -8.60 17.75 6.09
CA ARG A 153 -7.75 17.04 7.06
C ARG A 153 -7.39 15.64 6.57
N GLN A 154 -8.37 14.90 6.04
CA GLN A 154 -8.15 13.58 5.48
C GLN A 154 -7.37 13.64 4.17
N ALA A 155 -7.71 14.58 3.29
CA ALA A 155 -7.02 14.78 2.01
C ALA A 155 -5.53 15.08 2.22
N LYS A 156 -5.17 15.91 3.22
CA LYS A 156 -3.76 16.18 3.56
C LYS A 156 -3.04 14.95 4.14
N GLN A 157 -3.74 14.03 4.82
CA GLN A 157 -3.15 12.76 5.24
C GLN A 157 -2.88 11.85 4.04
N TYR A 158 -3.84 11.77 3.11
CA TYR A 158 -3.66 11.07 1.83
C TYR A 158 -2.48 11.63 1.04
N VAL A 159 -2.44 12.94 0.80
CA VAL A 159 -1.33 13.60 0.09
C VAL A 159 0.02 13.30 0.73
N LYS A 160 0.11 13.37 2.05
CA LYS A 160 1.35 13.04 2.76
C LYS A 160 1.77 11.59 2.51
N LEU A 161 0.85 10.64 2.64
CA LEU A 161 1.13 9.23 2.38
C LEU A 161 1.58 9.01 0.93
N MET A 162 0.81 9.53 -0.04
CA MET A 162 1.08 9.32 -1.45
C MET A 162 2.41 9.95 -1.89
N ASN A 163 2.75 11.15 -1.41
CA ASN A 163 4.07 11.75 -1.67
C ASN A 163 5.21 10.87 -1.14
N ALA A 164 5.09 10.39 0.11
CA ALA A 164 6.11 9.52 0.69
C ALA A 164 6.26 8.18 -0.06
N LEU A 165 5.15 7.64 -0.57
CA LEU A 165 5.13 6.47 -1.44
C LEU A 165 5.81 6.78 -2.78
N ALA A 166 5.45 7.87 -3.47
CA ALA A 166 6.07 8.29 -4.73
C ALA A 166 7.59 8.43 -4.62
N ASP A 167 8.07 9.09 -3.56
CA ASP A 167 9.50 9.29 -3.29
C ASP A 167 10.26 7.96 -3.13
N SER A 168 9.57 6.93 -2.64
CA SER A 168 10.16 5.62 -2.34
C SER A 168 9.88 4.56 -3.42
N ALA A 169 9.06 4.86 -4.44
CA ALA A 169 8.51 3.86 -5.35
C ALA A 169 9.60 3.13 -6.16
N GLY A 170 10.57 3.88 -6.69
CA GLY A 170 11.70 3.28 -7.44
C GLY A 170 12.61 2.42 -6.56
N THR A 171 12.90 2.89 -5.34
CA THR A 171 13.67 2.11 -4.36
C THR A 171 12.95 0.85 -3.95
N LEU A 172 11.63 0.92 -3.72
CA LEU A 172 10.81 -0.24 -3.45
C LEU A 172 10.91 -1.25 -4.59
N ALA A 173 10.63 -0.84 -5.84
CA ALA A 173 10.67 -1.75 -6.98
C ALA A 173 12.05 -2.42 -7.14
N GLN A 174 13.14 -1.65 -6.98
CA GLN A 174 14.50 -2.19 -7.01
C GLN A 174 14.74 -3.19 -5.87
N SER A 175 14.34 -2.87 -4.65
CA SER A 175 14.50 -3.76 -3.50
C SER A 175 13.69 -5.04 -3.65
N SER A 176 12.44 -4.94 -4.10
CA SER A 176 11.57 -6.08 -4.36
C SER A 176 12.18 -7.00 -5.42
N ALA A 177 12.69 -6.45 -6.53
CA ALA A 177 13.33 -7.24 -7.59
C ALA A 177 14.55 -8.04 -7.10
N VAL A 178 15.36 -7.45 -6.21
CA VAL A 178 16.54 -8.13 -5.64
C VAL A 178 16.12 -9.17 -4.61
N CYS A 179 15.17 -8.84 -3.74
CA CYS A 179 14.78 -9.71 -2.62
C CYS A 179 13.97 -10.94 -3.05
N VAL A 180 13.25 -10.89 -4.18
CA VAL A 180 12.57 -12.08 -4.75
C VAL A 180 13.51 -13.00 -5.53
N ALA A 181 14.74 -12.56 -5.83
CA ALA A 181 15.72 -13.33 -6.59
C ALA A 181 16.49 -14.33 -5.69
N THR A 182 15.75 -15.16 -4.95
CA THR A 182 16.32 -16.18 -4.07
C THR A 182 17.20 -17.16 -4.86
N PRO A 183 18.39 -17.53 -4.36
CA PRO A 183 19.28 -18.47 -5.03
C PRO A 183 18.62 -19.83 -5.30
N SER A 184 18.86 -20.41 -6.48
CA SER A 184 18.36 -21.76 -6.82
C SER A 184 19.32 -22.90 -6.42
N VAL A 185 20.28 -22.61 -5.54
CA VAL A 185 21.26 -23.59 -5.03
C VAL A 185 20.65 -24.47 -3.94
N THR A 186 21.13 -25.70 -3.87
CA THR A 186 20.82 -26.67 -2.82
C THR A 186 21.96 -26.75 -1.81
N GLU A 187 21.69 -27.25 -0.62
CA GLU A 187 22.67 -27.44 0.45
C GLU A 187 23.82 -28.42 0.10
N TRP A 188 23.73 -29.08 -1.05
CA TRP A 188 24.74 -29.97 -1.61
C TRP A 188 25.70 -29.28 -2.58
N ASP A 189 25.37 -28.06 -3.01
CA ASP A 189 26.18 -27.29 -3.95
C ASP A 189 27.34 -26.61 -3.23
N SER A 190 28.52 -26.63 -3.86
CA SER A 190 29.76 -26.12 -3.24
C SER A 190 29.75 -24.62 -2.96
N ASP A 191 28.91 -23.88 -3.68
CA ASP A 191 28.74 -22.43 -3.57
C ASP A 191 27.48 -22.05 -2.76
N TYR A 192 26.77 -23.01 -2.16
CA TYR A 192 25.52 -22.79 -1.42
C TYR A 192 25.61 -21.61 -0.45
N TYR A 193 26.58 -21.64 0.46
CA TYR A 193 26.74 -20.59 1.46
C TYR A 193 27.13 -19.23 0.85
N GLU A 194 28.00 -19.21 -0.17
CA GLU A 194 28.44 -17.96 -0.81
C GLU A 194 27.30 -17.27 -1.56
N GLN A 195 26.44 -18.06 -2.22
CA GLN A 195 25.27 -17.58 -2.94
C GLN A 195 24.22 -17.00 -1.98
N TYR A 196 23.94 -17.68 -0.86
CA TYR A 196 23.02 -17.16 0.15
C TYR A 196 23.55 -15.90 0.84
N GLU A 197 24.83 -15.85 1.17
CA GLU A 197 25.44 -14.63 1.74
C GLU A 197 25.36 -13.44 0.79
N THR A 198 25.62 -13.68 -0.50
CA THR A 198 25.51 -12.64 -1.53
C THR A 198 24.06 -12.16 -1.65
N TYR A 199 23.11 -13.09 -1.77
CA TYR A 199 21.68 -12.76 -1.81
C TYR A 199 21.22 -11.95 -0.60
N ILE A 200 21.57 -12.38 0.61
CA ILE A 200 21.17 -11.70 1.85
C ILE A 200 21.77 -10.29 1.91
N ALA A 201 23.05 -10.15 1.56
CA ALA A 201 23.73 -8.85 1.55
C ALA A 201 23.12 -7.89 0.52
N ASP A 202 22.85 -8.38 -0.70
CA ASP A 202 22.26 -7.58 -1.77
C ASP A 202 20.84 -7.15 -1.43
N CYS A 203 19.98 -8.09 -1.00
CA CYS A 203 18.61 -7.76 -0.58
C CYS A 203 18.62 -6.77 0.60
N ARG A 204 19.47 -6.99 1.60
CA ARG A 204 19.59 -6.08 2.76
C ARG A 204 19.97 -4.67 2.31
N SER A 205 21.02 -4.52 1.51
CA SER A 205 21.50 -3.21 1.08
C SER A 205 20.44 -2.42 0.30
N ASN A 206 19.55 -3.10 -0.43
CA ASN A 206 18.50 -2.44 -1.21
C ASN A 206 17.25 -2.13 -0.38
N VAL A 207 16.88 -2.98 0.58
CA VAL A 207 15.70 -2.75 1.42
C VAL A 207 15.99 -1.80 2.60
N GLU A 208 17.23 -1.76 3.10
CA GLU A 208 17.60 -0.94 4.27
C GLU A 208 17.34 0.56 4.05
N THR A 209 17.48 1.06 2.82
CA THR A 209 17.17 2.47 2.50
C THR A 209 15.71 2.83 2.76
N LEU A 210 14.78 1.87 2.63
CA LEU A 210 13.34 2.09 2.87
C LEU A 210 13.01 2.23 4.36
N THR A 211 13.91 1.84 5.27
CA THR A 211 13.72 2.07 6.72
C THR A 211 13.65 3.55 7.09
N GLN A 212 14.16 4.42 6.20
CA GLN A 212 14.14 5.87 6.35
C GLN A 212 12.96 6.53 5.62
N SER A 213 12.08 5.75 4.97
CA SER A 213 10.90 6.28 4.28
C SER A 213 9.99 7.03 5.24
N GLU A 214 9.41 8.14 4.77
CA GLU A 214 8.37 8.85 5.52
C GLU A 214 7.03 8.09 5.55
N ALA A 215 6.86 7.09 4.69
CA ALA A 215 5.70 6.21 4.72
C ALA A 215 5.95 5.11 5.76
N SER A 216 5.20 5.14 6.86
CA SER A 216 5.36 4.18 7.97
C SER A 216 5.19 2.73 7.52
N VAL A 217 4.32 2.48 6.55
CA VAL A 217 4.11 1.14 5.98
C VAL A 217 5.34 0.60 5.25
N LEU A 218 6.10 1.46 4.56
CA LEU A 218 7.37 1.09 3.93
C LEU A 218 8.47 0.90 4.96
N GLN A 219 8.52 1.76 5.98
CA GLN A 219 9.47 1.62 7.08
C GLN A 219 9.27 0.30 7.83
N GLU A 220 8.03 -0.10 8.10
CA GLU A 220 7.68 -1.34 8.79
C GLU A 220 8.01 -2.58 7.94
N TYR A 221 7.64 -2.57 6.65
CA TYR A 221 8.04 -3.60 5.68
C TYR A 221 9.57 -3.77 5.65
N ALA A 222 10.29 -2.67 5.49
CA ALA A 222 11.75 -2.69 5.38
C ALA A 222 12.40 -3.19 6.67
N SER A 223 11.95 -2.72 7.82
CA SER A 223 12.48 -3.12 9.12
C SER A 223 12.25 -4.60 9.41
N THR A 224 11.07 -5.12 9.05
CA THR A 224 10.74 -6.54 9.19
C THR A 224 11.59 -7.38 8.25
N THR A 225 11.73 -6.97 6.99
CA THR A 225 12.58 -7.66 6.00
C THR A 225 14.04 -7.69 6.45
N VAL A 226 14.59 -6.58 6.96
CA VAL A 226 15.95 -6.56 7.53
C VAL A 226 16.10 -7.54 8.69
N GLN A 227 15.12 -7.65 9.58
CA GLN A 227 15.15 -8.62 10.69
C GLN A 227 15.12 -10.06 10.19
N THR A 228 14.32 -10.36 9.17
CA THR A 228 14.31 -11.69 8.52
C THR A 228 15.69 -11.99 7.93
N LEU A 229 16.29 -11.04 7.21
CA LEU A 229 17.63 -11.19 6.63
C LEU A 229 18.73 -11.37 7.69
N ASP A 230 18.61 -10.71 8.84
CA ASP A 230 19.48 -10.92 10.00
C ASP A 230 19.38 -12.37 10.52
N GLN A 231 18.16 -12.92 10.61
CA GLN A 231 17.94 -14.31 11.01
C GLN A 231 18.49 -15.30 9.98
N MET A 232 18.28 -15.05 8.69
CA MET A 232 18.87 -15.85 7.61
C MET A 232 20.40 -15.85 7.68
N THR A 233 21.01 -14.69 7.93
CA THR A 233 22.47 -14.56 8.09
C THR A 233 22.99 -15.42 9.25
N GLU A 234 22.30 -15.37 10.39
CA GLU A 234 22.67 -16.17 11.56
C GLU A 234 22.59 -17.68 11.25
N ILE A 235 21.51 -18.14 10.61
CA ILE A 235 21.35 -19.54 10.23
C ILE A 235 22.44 -20.00 9.25
N ILE A 236 22.72 -19.22 8.20
CA ILE A 236 23.77 -19.53 7.23
C ILE A 236 25.14 -19.62 7.90
N ASN A 237 25.45 -18.72 8.84
CA ASN A 237 26.69 -18.76 9.62
C ASN A 237 26.79 -20.00 10.53
N GLN A 238 25.68 -20.40 11.16
CA GLN A 238 25.62 -21.62 11.97
C GLN A 238 25.85 -22.87 11.11
N MET A 239 25.15 -22.98 9.98
CA MET A 239 25.33 -24.10 9.04
C MET A 239 26.78 -24.18 8.54
N ARG A 240 27.36 -23.05 8.12
CA ARG A 240 28.77 -22.99 7.67
C ARG A 240 29.76 -23.39 8.77
N THR A 241 29.47 -23.07 10.03
CA THR A 241 30.32 -23.44 11.16
C THR A 241 30.34 -24.96 11.39
N ILE A 242 29.21 -25.62 11.16
CA ILE A 242 29.09 -27.08 11.22
C ILE A 242 29.82 -27.73 10.05
N GLY A 243 29.62 -27.20 8.84
CA GLY A 243 30.28 -27.65 7.61
C GLY A 243 29.30 -28.18 6.57
N ASP A 244 29.78 -29.03 5.67
CA ASP A 244 28.99 -29.49 4.52
C ASP A 244 28.20 -30.76 4.84
N PHE A 245 26.97 -30.83 4.33
CA PHE A 245 26.11 -32.02 4.41
C PHE A 245 26.81 -33.31 3.92
N SER A 246 27.72 -33.19 2.96
CA SER A 246 28.46 -34.33 2.38
C SER A 246 29.50 -34.96 3.32
N THR A 247 29.95 -34.22 4.34
CA THR A 247 31.00 -34.66 5.28
C THR A 247 30.51 -34.78 6.72
N ALA A 248 29.27 -34.38 6.98
CA ALA A 248 28.66 -34.37 8.31
C ALA A 248 28.54 -35.77 8.93
N THR A 249 28.83 -35.86 10.21
CA THR A 249 28.42 -36.98 11.05
C THR A 249 26.90 -37.01 11.22
N SER A 250 26.34 -38.10 11.76
CA SER A 250 24.89 -38.20 11.94
C SER A 250 24.29 -37.13 12.85
N ALA A 251 25.06 -36.61 13.82
CA ALA A 251 24.60 -35.53 14.70
C ALA A 251 24.63 -34.17 13.98
N GLU A 252 25.75 -33.86 13.32
CA GLU A 252 25.92 -32.64 12.51
C GLU A 252 24.89 -32.57 11.38
N TYR A 253 24.57 -33.70 10.75
CA TYR A 253 23.53 -33.78 9.72
C TYR A 253 22.14 -33.41 10.26
N GLN A 254 21.80 -33.84 11.48
CA GLN A 254 20.51 -33.50 12.09
C GLN A 254 20.40 -32.00 12.36
N GLU A 255 21.48 -31.40 12.88
CA GLU A 255 21.55 -29.97 13.15
C GLU A 255 21.51 -29.14 11.86
N LEU A 256 22.27 -29.55 10.83
CA LEU A 256 22.23 -28.93 9.50
C LEU A 256 20.83 -29.01 8.86
N ALA A 257 20.16 -30.15 8.97
CA ALA A 257 18.81 -30.33 8.43
C ALA A 257 17.78 -29.45 9.13
N GLU A 258 17.87 -29.30 10.46
CA GLU A 258 16.99 -28.40 11.23
C GLU A 258 17.22 -26.92 10.86
N LEU A 259 18.48 -26.52 10.68
CA LEU A 259 18.82 -25.16 10.25
C LEU A 259 18.36 -24.87 8.82
N ALA A 260 18.51 -25.83 7.90
CA ALA A 260 18.01 -25.69 6.54
C ALA A 260 16.48 -25.55 6.48
N ASP A 261 15.75 -26.28 7.33
CA ASP A 261 14.30 -26.16 7.49
C ASP A 261 13.92 -24.76 8.01
N GLN A 262 14.60 -24.29 9.06
CA GLN A 262 14.40 -22.93 9.58
C GLN A 262 14.70 -21.84 8.54
N LEU A 263 15.74 -22.01 7.72
CA LEU A 263 16.07 -21.08 6.65
C LEU A 263 14.99 -21.06 5.57
N ALA A 264 14.45 -22.22 5.19
CA ALA A 264 13.39 -22.34 4.19
C ALA A 264 12.06 -21.75 4.67
N ASP A 265 11.80 -21.75 5.98
CA ASP A 265 10.64 -21.10 6.61
C ASP A 265 10.75 -19.56 6.63
N LEU A 266 11.97 -19.00 6.52
CA LEU A 266 12.18 -17.56 6.44
C LEU A 266 11.99 -17.06 5.00
N ASP A 267 10.96 -16.26 4.79
CA ASP A 267 10.66 -15.65 3.50
C ASP A 267 10.92 -14.13 3.52
N ALA A 268 12.03 -13.72 2.91
CA ALA A 268 12.35 -12.31 2.65
C ALA A 268 11.95 -11.86 1.23
N GLY A 269 11.35 -12.75 0.45
CA GLY A 269 10.92 -12.54 -0.93
C GLY A 269 9.41 -12.30 -1.02
N TYR A 270 8.70 -13.20 -1.72
CA TYR A 270 7.29 -13.01 -2.05
C TYR A 270 6.36 -13.00 -0.82
N GLY A 271 6.65 -13.76 0.23
CA GLY A 271 5.86 -13.76 1.47
C GLY A 271 5.87 -12.39 2.15
N ALA A 272 7.05 -11.79 2.30
CA ALA A 272 7.19 -10.44 2.85
C ALA A 272 6.48 -9.39 1.98
N LEU A 273 6.53 -9.53 0.65
CA LEU A 273 5.79 -8.65 -0.26
C LEU A 273 4.28 -8.81 -0.15
N ASN A 274 3.77 -10.02 0.05
CA ASN A 274 2.34 -10.27 0.21
C ASN A 274 1.77 -9.63 1.48
N ASP A 275 2.49 -9.74 2.61
CA ASP A 275 2.10 -9.06 3.85
C ASP A 275 2.12 -7.54 3.67
N PHE A 276 3.17 -7.00 3.02
CA PHE A 276 3.26 -5.59 2.70
C PHE A 276 2.12 -5.09 1.79
N GLN A 277 1.68 -5.88 0.80
CA GLN A 277 0.55 -5.49 -0.06
C GLN A 277 -0.72 -5.24 0.75
N VAL A 278 -1.00 -6.09 1.75
CA VAL A 278 -2.16 -5.96 2.64
C VAL A 278 -2.05 -4.69 3.48
N ASP A 279 -0.88 -4.46 4.08
CA ASP A 279 -0.64 -3.29 4.91
C ASP A 279 -0.69 -1.99 4.10
N LEU A 280 -0.17 -2.00 2.88
CA LEU A 280 -0.20 -0.87 1.95
C LEU A 280 -1.65 -0.54 1.56
N GLN A 281 -2.44 -1.54 1.18
CA GLN A 281 -3.85 -1.35 0.87
C GLN A 281 -4.58 -0.72 2.06
N GLN A 282 -4.37 -1.26 3.26
CA GLN A 282 -5.01 -0.75 4.47
C GLN A 282 -4.56 0.69 4.78
N ALA A 283 -3.29 1.03 4.60
CA ALA A 283 -2.80 2.39 4.79
C ALA A 283 -3.46 3.39 3.84
N VAL A 284 -3.62 3.02 2.55
CA VAL A 284 -4.28 3.85 1.54
C VAL A 284 -5.78 3.98 1.84
N GLU A 285 -6.47 2.90 2.19
CA GLU A 285 -7.89 2.92 2.56
C GLU A 285 -8.15 3.81 3.79
N ASN A 286 -7.31 3.72 4.82
CA ASN A 286 -7.40 4.57 6.01
C ASN A 286 -7.15 6.04 5.72
N ALA A 287 -6.39 6.34 4.65
CA ALA A 287 -6.10 7.69 4.23
C ALA A 287 -7.18 8.27 3.27
N ASN A 288 -8.08 7.44 2.73
CA ASN A 288 -9.00 7.81 1.64
C ASN A 288 -9.98 8.96 2.04
N PRO A 289 -9.95 10.12 1.34
CA PRO A 289 -10.83 11.25 1.62
C PRO A 289 -12.17 11.23 0.87
N MET A 290 -12.45 10.22 0.05
CA MET A 290 -13.60 10.22 -0.88
C MET A 290 -14.96 10.25 -0.20
N GLU A 291 -15.12 9.59 0.95
CA GLU A 291 -16.39 9.64 1.70
C GLU A 291 -16.71 11.08 2.12
N MET A 292 -15.74 11.78 2.72
CA MET A 292 -15.89 13.19 3.11
C MET A 292 -16.03 14.13 1.90
N LEU A 293 -15.38 13.83 0.77
CA LEU A 293 -15.56 14.59 -0.46
C LEU A 293 -16.99 14.46 -1.00
N GLN A 294 -17.58 13.26 -0.94
CA GLN A 294 -18.97 13.01 -1.33
C GLN A 294 -19.96 13.71 -0.39
N GLU A 295 -19.69 13.71 0.92
CA GLU A 295 -20.49 14.47 1.89
C GLU A 295 -20.47 15.98 1.58
N LEU A 296 -19.29 16.54 1.31
CA LEU A 296 -19.14 17.94 0.91
C LEU A 296 -19.87 18.25 -0.40
N SER A 297 -19.74 17.38 -1.41
CA SER A 297 -20.43 17.54 -2.70
C SER A 297 -21.95 17.51 -2.54
N THR A 298 -22.48 16.60 -1.71
CA THR A 298 -23.91 16.51 -1.38
C THR A 298 -24.40 17.81 -0.74
N LEU A 299 -23.70 18.28 0.30
CA LEU A 299 -24.03 19.53 0.99
C LEU A 299 -24.06 20.72 0.03
N LEU A 300 -23.09 20.83 -0.87
CA LEU A 300 -23.05 21.91 -1.86
C LEU A 300 -24.24 21.84 -2.84
N GLY A 301 -24.65 20.63 -3.22
CA GLY A 301 -25.84 20.40 -4.05
C GLY A 301 -27.13 20.85 -3.35
N ASP A 302 -27.29 20.50 -2.07
CA ASP A 302 -28.44 20.91 -1.27
C ASP A 302 -28.50 22.43 -1.11
N LYS A 303 -27.37 23.06 -0.73
CA LYS A 303 -27.25 24.53 -0.61
C LYS A 303 -27.52 25.26 -1.92
N TYR A 304 -27.13 24.67 -3.06
CA TYR A 304 -27.45 25.21 -4.38
C TYR A 304 -28.96 25.24 -4.62
N GLN A 305 -29.66 24.15 -4.31
CA GLN A 305 -31.11 24.05 -4.49
C GLN A 305 -31.85 25.04 -3.58
N GLU A 306 -31.48 25.11 -2.29
CA GLU A 306 -32.07 26.04 -1.31
C GLU A 306 -31.96 27.52 -1.73
N GLN A 307 -30.87 27.91 -2.41
CA GLN A 307 -30.67 29.29 -2.88
C GLN A 307 -31.26 29.56 -4.28
N SER A 308 -31.75 28.54 -4.96
CA SER A 308 -32.31 28.64 -6.31
C SER A 308 -33.86 28.72 -6.31
N GLU A 309 -34.48 28.43 -5.16
CA GLU A 309 -35.92 28.56 -4.90
C GLU A 309 -36.32 29.97 -4.39
#